data_AF-A0A366XGP0-F1
#
_entry.id   AF-A0A366XGP0-F1
#
_cell.length_a   1.000
_cell.length_b   1.000
_cell.length_c   1.000
_cell.angle_alpha   90.00
_cell.angle_beta   90.00
_cell.angle_gamma   90.00
#
_symmetry.space_group_name_H-M   'P 1'
#
loop_
_entity.id
_entity.type
_entity.pdbx_description
1 polymer ?
#
loop_
_entity_poly.entity_id
_entity_poly.type
_entity_poly.pdbx_seq_one_letter_code
_entity_poly.pdbx_strand_id
1 'polypeptide(L)'
;MTLNDLTVDFSHVEREKLLSSWIWLIGERKLPILISSSGDAFVQDIDDGSISFLDTGSPTLDVVASSYDEFSSLLSNKEFVVNYLAVAMVGDLIQSGKKLKSGEIYSLIKPCALGGEYSFDNIEPC
;
A
#
# COMPACT_ATOMS: atom_id res chain seq x y z
N MET A 1 -15.59 5.42 6.29
CA MET A 1 -14.23 4.99 5.90
C MET A 1 -13.23 5.95 6.49
N THR A 2 -12.16 5.43 7.05
CA THR A 2 -11.08 6.12 7.75
C THR A 2 -9.74 5.72 7.14
N LEU A 3 -8.65 6.37 7.52
CA LEU A 3 -7.32 5.96 7.06
C LEU A 3 -6.97 4.52 7.49
N ASN A 4 -7.49 4.06 8.63
CA ASN A 4 -7.30 2.68 9.10
C ASN A 4 -8.01 1.65 8.22
N ASP A 5 -9.07 2.04 7.48
CA ASP A 5 -9.70 1.14 6.52
C ASP A 5 -8.86 1.00 5.23
N LEU A 6 -8.00 1.99 4.97
CA LEU A 6 -7.18 2.14 3.76
C LEU A 6 -5.73 1.66 3.96
N THR A 7 -5.37 1.28 5.18
CA THR A 7 -4.00 0.93 5.57
C THR A 7 -4.00 -0.28 6.48
N VAL A 8 -2.85 -0.92 6.59
CA VAL A 8 -2.69 -2.17 7.35
C VAL A 8 -1.74 -1.90 8.52
N ASP A 9 -2.10 -2.38 9.70
CA ASP A 9 -1.18 -2.42 10.82
C ASP A 9 -0.21 -3.59 10.67
N PHE A 10 1.06 -3.27 10.44
CA PHE A 10 2.15 -4.23 10.32
C PHE A 10 3.12 -4.16 11.50
N SER A 11 2.75 -3.52 12.62
CA SER A 11 3.60 -3.38 13.81
C SER A 11 4.02 -4.72 14.44
N HIS A 12 3.29 -5.79 14.13
CA HIS A 12 3.57 -7.16 14.55
C HIS A 12 4.61 -7.89 13.67
N VAL A 13 5.09 -7.27 12.59
CA VAL A 13 6.06 -7.85 11.65
C VAL A 13 7.40 -7.09 11.73
N GLU A 14 8.50 -7.80 11.57
CA GLU A 14 9.83 -7.19 11.42
C GLU A 14 9.89 -6.34 10.14
N ARG A 15 10.02 -5.02 10.31
CA ARG A 15 9.95 -4.01 9.25
C ARG A 15 10.94 -4.29 8.11
N GLU A 16 12.15 -4.74 8.45
CA GLU A 16 13.24 -5.06 7.54
C GLU A 16 12.96 -6.29 6.67
N LYS A 17 12.07 -7.18 7.13
CA LYS A 17 11.73 -8.42 6.41
C LYS A 17 10.47 -8.30 5.56
N LEU A 18 9.59 -7.36 5.90
CA LEU A 18 8.26 -7.21 5.28
C LEU A 18 8.33 -7.06 3.75
N LEU A 19 9.29 -6.29 3.25
CA LEU A 19 9.49 -6.04 1.82
C LEU A 19 10.77 -6.70 1.27
N SER A 20 11.22 -7.80 1.88
CA SER A 20 12.46 -8.49 1.47
C SER A 20 12.48 -8.91 0.00
N SER A 21 11.34 -9.36 -0.54
CA SER A 21 11.18 -9.70 -1.97
C SER A 21 11.24 -8.50 -2.92
N TRP A 22 11.18 -7.27 -2.40
CA TRP A 22 11.17 -6.01 -3.16
C TRP A 22 12.51 -5.25 -3.09
N ILE A 23 13.51 -5.76 -2.36
CA ILE A 23 14.84 -5.13 -2.22
C ILE A 23 15.49 -4.79 -3.57
N TRP A 24 15.26 -5.61 -4.61
CA TRP A 24 15.79 -5.36 -5.95
C TRP A 24 15.31 -4.04 -6.57
N LEU A 25 14.15 -3.52 -6.14
CA LEU A 25 13.56 -2.28 -6.61
C LEU A 25 13.74 -1.13 -5.60
N ILE A 26 13.49 -1.38 -4.31
CA ILE A 26 13.56 -0.34 -3.27
C ILE A 26 14.97 -0.12 -2.70
N GLY A 27 15.88 -1.08 -2.89
CA GLY A 27 17.21 -1.10 -2.26
C GLY A 27 17.17 -1.49 -0.78
N GLU A 28 18.35 -1.60 -0.17
CA GLU A 28 18.48 -2.04 1.23
C GLU A 28 18.27 -0.91 2.27
N ARG A 29 18.21 0.34 1.81
CA ARG A 29 18.16 1.55 2.65
C ARG A 29 16.75 2.12 2.81
N LYS A 30 15.74 1.53 2.15
CA LYS A 30 14.35 1.98 2.24
C LYS A 30 13.51 1.02 3.07
N LEU A 31 12.82 1.53 4.08
CA LEU A 31 12.01 0.73 5.00
C LEU A 31 10.54 1.15 4.96
N PRO A 32 9.57 0.21 4.97
CA PRO A 32 8.14 0.53 4.89
C PRO A 32 7.66 1.35 6.08
N ILE A 33 7.03 2.50 5.85
CA ILE A 33 6.41 3.34 6.89
C ILE A 33 4.88 3.22 6.90
N LEU A 34 4.27 2.81 5.78
CA LEU A 34 2.83 2.66 5.63
C LEU A 34 2.55 1.64 4.53
N ILE A 35 1.61 0.73 4.77
CA ILE A 35 1.15 -0.27 3.80
C ILE A 35 -0.33 0.00 3.54
N SER A 36 -0.72 0.12 2.27
CA SER A 36 -2.12 0.27 1.90
C SER A 36 -2.87 -1.04 2.10
N SER A 37 -4.18 -0.97 2.27
CA SER A 37 -5.04 -2.15 2.27
C SER A 37 -5.06 -2.88 0.92
N SER A 38 -4.50 -2.31 -0.15
CA SER A 38 -4.31 -2.95 -1.47
C SER A 38 -2.95 -3.65 -1.63
N GLY A 39 -2.08 -3.58 -0.62
CA GLY A 39 -0.76 -4.22 -0.64
C GLY A 39 0.40 -3.34 -1.09
N ASP A 40 0.14 -2.12 -1.53
CA ASP A 40 1.17 -1.16 -1.93
C ASP A 40 1.84 -0.54 -0.70
N ALA A 41 3.06 -0.01 -0.88
CA ALA A 41 3.86 0.45 0.25
C ALA A 41 4.40 1.86 0.05
N PHE A 42 4.43 2.64 1.13
CA PHE A 42 5.27 3.82 1.24
C PHE A 42 6.51 3.44 2.01
N VAL A 43 7.67 3.65 1.40
CA VAL A 43 8.97 3.33 1.97
C VAL A 43 9.78 4.60 2.20
N GLN A 44 10.43 4.70 3.35
CA GLN A 44 11.28 5.84 3.70
C GLN A 44 12.74 5.45 3.58
N ASP A 45 13.52 6.29 2.90
CA ASP A 45 14.96 6.18 2.85
C ASP A 45 15.59 6.61 4.18
N ILE A 46 16.45 5.77 4.74
CA ILE A 46 17.09 6.04 6.05
C ILE A 46 18.25 7.03 5.97
N ASP A 47 18.75 7.33 4.76
CA ASP A 47 19.87 8.26 4.56
C ASP A 47 19.39 9.71 4.43
N ASP A 48 18.34 9.96 3.66
CA ASP A 48 17.83 11.32 3.38
C ASP A 48 16.40 11.59 3.87
N GLY A 49 15.68 10.56 4.32
CA GLY A 49 14.32 10.69 4.85
C GLY A 49 13.23 10.82 3.78
N SER A 50 13.59 10.77 2.49
CA SER A 50 12.63 10.81 1.37
C SER A 50 11.70 9.59 1.39
N ILE A 51 10.49 9.78 0.85
CA ILE A 51 9.44 8.76 0.85
C ILE A 51 9.06 8.45 -0.58
N SER A 52 9.10 7.16 -0.91
CA SER A 52 8.71 6.63 -2.21
C SER A 52 7.49 5.73 -2.08
N PHE A 53 6.63 5.76 -3.09
CA PHE A 53 5.52 4.83 -3.26
C PHE A 53 5.95 3.66 -4.14
N LEU A 54 5.82 2.45 -3.60
CA LEU A 54 6.01 1.18 -4.29
C LEU A 54 4.64 0.69 -4.78
N ASP A 55 4.43 0.76 -6.10
CA ASP A 55 3.31 0.10 -6.77
C ASP A 55 3.68 -1.37 -6.98
N THR A 56 3.00 -2.25 -6.24
CA THR A 56 3.26 -3.69 -6.29
C THR A 56 2.62 -4.38 -7.51
N GLY A 57 1.62 -3.75 -8.13
CA GLY A 57 0.95 -4.24 -9.33
C GLY A 57 1.72 -3.90 -10.61
N SER A 58 2.32 -2.71 -10.69
CA SER A 58 3.08 -2.19 -11.86
C SER A 58 4.61 -2.28 -11.70
N PRO A 59 5.11 -3.06 -10.73
CA PRO A 59 6.44 -2.93 -10.10
C PRO A 59 7.19 -1.59 -10.31
N THR A 60 6.62 -0.45 -9.88
CA THR A 60 7.30 0.87 -9.96
C THR A 60 7.61 1.44 -8.57
N LEU A 61 8.56 2.38 -8.54
CA LEU A 61 8.95 3.10 -7.33
C LEU A 61 9.10 4.59 -7.65
N ASP A 62 8.22 5.41 -7.08
CA ASP A 62 8.14 6.84 -7.38
C ASP A 62 8.28 7.67 -6.10
N VAL A 63 9.14 8.69 -6.10
CA VAL A 63 9.29 9.60 -4.95
C VAL A 63 8.04 10.47 -4.82
N VAL A 64 7.40 10.45 -3.65
CA VAL A 64 6.16 11.18 -3.38
C VAL A 64 6.30 12.28 -2.34
N ALA A 65 7.35 12.24 -1.52
CA ALA A 65 7.65 13.29 -0.54
C ALA A 65 9.16 13.33 -0.23
N SER A 66 9.66 14.49 0.13
CA SER A 66 11.05 14.72 0.54
C SER A 66 11.30 14.43 2.03
N SER A 67 10.25 14.34 2.83
CA SER A 67 10.33 14.11 4.28
C SER A 67 9.05 13.50 4.85
N TYR A 68 9.15 12.98 6.07
CA TYR A 68 7.99 12.47 6.80
C TYR A 68 6.93 13.54 7.09
N ASP A 69 7.34 14.78 7.40
CA ASP A 69 6.39 15.87 7.70
C ASP A 69 5.57 16.26 6.46
N GLU A 70 6.22 16.31 5.29
CA GLU A 70 5.53 16.52 4.01
C GLU A 70 4.57 15.36 3.73
N PHE A 71 5.01 14.12 3.89
CA PHE A 71 4.17 12.94 3.70
C PHE A 71 2.97 12.91 4.65
N SER A 72 3.17 13.23 5.92
CA SER A 72 2.08 13.31 6.91
C SER A 72 1.05 14.37 6.51
N SER A 73 1.48 15.46 5.88
CA SER A 73 0.59 16.49 5.34
C SER A 73 -0.18 15.98 4.11
N LEU A 74 0.46 15.20 3.24
CA LEU A 74 -0.17 14.56 2.08
C LEU A 74 -1.25 13.54 2.48
N LEU A 75 -1.10 12.84 3.60
CA LEU A 75 -2.14 11.94 4.12
C LEU A 75 -3.44 12.67 4.53
N SER A 76 -3.39 14.00 4.70
CA SER A 76 -4.58 14.84 4.90
C SER A 76 -5.14 15.40 3.58
N ASN A 77 -4.42 15.26 2.47
CA ASN A 77 -4.86 15.68 1.15
C ASN A 77 -5.75 14.61 0.52
N LYS A 78 -7.00 14.97 0.24
CA LYS A 78 -8.00 14.06 -0.31
C LYS A 78 -7.61 13.48 -1.67
N GLU A 79 -7.03 14.29 -2.56
CA GLU A 79 -6.64 13.85 -3.90
C GLU A 79 -5.49 12.84 -3.82
N PHE A 80 -4.49 13.12 -2.98
CA PHE A 80 -3.40 12.19 -2.72
C PHE A 80 -3.91 10.84 -2.21
N VAL A 81 -4.77 10.87 -1.18
CA VAL A 81 -5.36 9.65 -0.60
C VAL A 81 -6.15 8.86 -1.64
N VAL A 82 -6.95 9.53 -2.48
CA VAL A 82 -7.72 8.87 -3.55
C VAL A 82 -6.81 8.21 -4.58
N ASN A 83 -5.71 8.87 -4.96
CA ASN A 83 -4.82 8.39 -6.01
C ASN A 83 -3.96 7.19 -5.57
N TYR A 84 -3.56 7.13 -4.29
CA TYR A 84 -2.59 6.14 -3.83
C TYR A 84 -3.16 5.03 -2.93
N LEU A 85 -4.36 5.19 -2.36
CA LEU A 85 -4.91 4.23 -1.38
C LEU A 85 -6.16 3.49 -1.87
N ALA A 86 -6.38 3.46 -3.18
CA ALA A 86 -7.47 2.70 -3.83
C ALA A 86 -8.86 2.91 -3.17
N VAL A 87 -9.15 4.15 -2.77
CA VAL A 87 -10.27 4.55 -1.90
C VAL A 87 -11.62 4.02 -2.39
N ALA A 88 -11.90 4.11 -3.68
CA ALA A 88 -13.16 3.66 -4.26
C ALA A 88 -13.33 2.13 -4.13
N MET A 89 -12.32 1.38 -4.56
CA MET A 89 -12.29 -0.08 -4.49
C MET A 89 -12.47 -0.57 -3.05
N VAL A 90 -11.72 -0.02 -2.09
CA VAL A 90 -11.82 -0.39 -0.68
C VAL A 90 -13.21 -0.08 -0.12
N GLY A 91 -13.77 1.07 -0.48
CA GLY A 91 -15.12 1.47 -0.10
C GLY A 91 -16.19 0.47 -0.55
N ASP A 92 -16.12 0.03 -1.81
CA ASP A 92 -17.06 -0.93 -2.38
C ASP A 92 -16.94 -2.32 -1.72
N LEU A 93 -15.70 -2.77 -1.47
CA LEU A 93 -15.42 -4.05 -0.79
C LEU A 93 -15.98 -4.05 0.65
N ILE A 94 -15.76 -2.99 1.42
CA ILE A 94 -16.30 -2.88 2.78
C ILE A 94 -17.83 -2.89 2.78
N GLN A 95 -18.46 -2.14 1.85
CA GLN A 95 -19.92 -2.09 1.74
C GLN A 95 -20.53 -3.45 1.38
N SER A 96 -19.81 -4.26 0.59
CA SER A 96 -20.21 -5.62 0.24
C SER A 96 -20.01 -6.66 1.34
N GLY A 97 -19.35 -6.29 2.45
CA GLY A 97 -19.05 -7.19 3.57
C GLY A 97 -17.69 -7.89 3.48
N LYS A 98 -16.91 -7.69 2.41
CA LYS A 98 -15.51 -8.14 2.32
C LYS A 98 -14.63 -7.23 3.18
N LYS A 99 -14.55 -7.49 4.49
CA LYS A 99 -13.72 -6.71 5.43
C LYS A 99 -12.42 -7.45 5.75
N LEU A 100 -11.33 -6.71 5.85
CA LEU A 100 -10.03 -7.23 6.32
C LEU A 100 -10.08 -7.58 7.81
N LYS A 101 -9.41 -8.67 8.17
CA LYS A 101 -8.96 -8.95 9.54
C LYS A 101 -7.55 -8.41 9.75
N SER A 102 -7.08 -8.47 11.00
CA SER A 102 -5.71 -8.10 11.34
C SER A 102 -4.71 -8.93 10.51
N GLY A 103 -3.80 -8.24 9.82
CA GLY A 103 -2.78 -8.84 8.97
C GLY A 103 -3.22 -9.17 7.54
N GLU A 104 -4.51 -9.03 7.20
CA GLU A 104 -4.99 -9.27 5.84
C GLU A 104 -4.85 -8.01 4.96
N ILE A 105 -4.70 -8.23 3.66
CA ILE A 105 -4.83 -7.20 2.62
C ILE A 105 -5.86 -7.62 1.58
N TYR A 106 -6.33 -6.69 0.74
CA TYR A 106 -7.06 -7.03 -0.46
C TYR A 106 -6.09 -7.38 -1.58
N SER A 107 -6.23 -8.59 -2.13
CA SER A 107 -5.40 -9.07 -3.23
C SER A 107 -6.26 -9.57 -4.39
N LEU A 108 -5.68 -9.59 -5.58
CA LEU A 108 -6.30 -10.20 -6.74
C LEU A 108 -6.24 -11.74 -6.63
N ILE A 109 -7.38 -12.40 -6.76
CA ILE A 109 -7.47 -13.86 -6.85
C ILE A 109 -6.66 -14.35 -8.06
N LYS A 110 -6.86 -13.68 -9.20
CA LYS A 110 -6.08 -13.86 -10.42
C LYS A 110 -5.31 -12.57 -10.73
N PRO A 111 -3.96 -12.58 -10.66
CA PRO A 111 -3.16 -11.42 -11.02
C PRO A 111 -3.38 -10.94 -12.47
N CYS A 112 -3.30 -9.63 -12.70
CA CYS A 112 -3.46 -9.05 -14.04
C CYS A 112 -2.43 -9.59 -15.05
N ALA A 113 -1.19 -9.83 -14.63
CA ALA A 113 -0.15 -10.45 -15.46
C ALA A 113 -0.52 -11.87 -15.95
N LEU A 114 -1.46 -12.53 -15.29
CA LEU A 114 -1.98 -13.85 -15.66
C LEU A 114 -3.35 -13.77 -16.37
N GLY A 115 -3.77 -12.56 -16.76
CA GLY A 115 -5.06 -12.30 -17.40
C GLY A 115 -6.21 -12.24 -16.41
N GLY A 116 -5.97 -11.79 -15.19
CA GLY A 116 -7.02 -11.32 -14.29
C GLY A 116 -7.36 -9.84 -14.52
N GLU A 117 -8.44 -9.38 -13.89
CA GLU A 117 -8.94 -8.02 -14.04
C GLU A 117 -9.13 -7.37 -12.67
N TYR A 118 -9.01 -6.03 -12.60
CA TYR A 118 -9.41 -5.26 -11.43
C TYR A 118 -10.94 -5.18 -11.37
N SER A 119 -11.56 -6.29 -10.95
CA SER A 119 -13.00 -6.42 -10.78
C SER A 119 -13.32 -6.90 -9.38
N PHE A 120 -14.51 -6.53 -8.89
CA PHE A 120 -14.97 -6.85 -7.54
C PHE A 120 -14.93 -8.36 -7.22
N ASP A 121 -15.25 -9.20 -8.21
CA ASP A 121 -15.27 -10.66 -8.06
C ASP A 121 -13.88 -11.29 -8.04
N ASN A 122 -12.87 -10.57 -8.53
CA ASN A 122 -11.48 -11.02 -8.58
C ASN A 122 -10.65 -10.46 -7.42
N ILE A 123 -11.26 -9.86 -6.40
CA ILE A 123 -10.58 -9.31 -5.22
C ILE A 123 -11.07 -9.99 -3.95
N GLU A 124 -10.15 -10.41 -3.08
CA GLU A 124 -10.45 -11.01 -1.78
C GLU A 124 -9.50 -10.54 -0.67
N PRO A 125 -9.94 -10.56 0.60
CA PRO A 125 -9.03 -10.55 1.73
C PRO A 125 -8.12 -11.79 1.71
N CYS A 126 -6.81 -11.62 1.87
CA CYS A 126 -5.83 -12.71 1.98
C CYS A 126 -4.86 -12.51 3.14
#